data_AF-A0A966Z4B0-F1
#
_entry.id   AF-A0A966Z4B0-F1
#
_cell.length_a   1.000
_cell.length_b   1.000
_cell.length_c   1.000
_cell.angle_alpha   90.00
_cell.angle_beta   90.00
_cell.angle_gamma   90.00
#
_symmetry.space_group_name_H-M   'P 1'
#
loop_
_entity.id
_entity.type
_entity.pdbx_description
1 polymer ?
#
loop_
_entity_poly.entity_id
_entity_poly.type
_entity_poly.pdbx_seq_one_letter_code
_entity_poly.pdbx_strand_id
1 'polypeptide(L)'
;ARGFKAEDFLRSHPGGRLGRKLIAHVSEVMRDLSSTPKINEKATFAEALTEMSRQKMGLVVIVNDANQVLGILTDGDLRRLMEKEVVMSSISLVDAMTPNPRTIPPDLIAEEAIGMMEQHRINHLIVADPKKHLLGALNLHDLFAAKVI
;
A
#
# COMPACT_ATOMS: atom_id res chain seq x y z
N ALA A 1 -9.17 -24.96 2.69
CA ALA A 1 -10.54 -24.47 2.95
C ALA A 1 -11.08 -23.89 1.66
N ARG A 2 -12.25 -24.36 1.20
CA ARG A 2 -12.77 -24.12 -0.15
C ARG A 2 -13.41 -22.74 -0.27
N GLY A 3 -13.22 -22.14 -1.44
CA GLY A 3 -13.63 -20.80 -1.88
C GLY A 3 -14.86 -20.25 -1.20
N PHE A 4 -14.63 -19.27 -0.34
CA PHE A 4 -15.63 -18.33 0.14
C PHE A 4 -15.92 -17.34 -0.99
N LYS A 5 -17.18 -17.20 -1.39
CA LYS A 5 -17.61 -16.22 -2.40
C LYS A 5 -18.37 -15.09 -1.69
N ALA A 6 -18.19 -13.85 -2.13
CA ALA A 6 -18.90 -12.68 -1.60
C ALA A 6 -20.45 -12.87 -1.56
N GLU A 7 -20.98 -13.64 -2.52
CA GLU A 7 -22.39 -14.01 -2.61
C GLU A 7 -22.88 -14.90 -1.44
N ASP A 8 -22.00 -15.76 -0.89
CA ASP A 8 -22.31 -16.62 0.25
C ASP A 8 -22.37 -15.83 1.57
N PHE A 9 -21.67 -14.68 1.65
CA PHE A 9 -21.72 -13.77 2.80
C PHE A 9 -22.99 -12.90 2.82
N LEU A 10 -23.40 -12.41 1.65
CA LEU A 10 -24.65 -11.66 1.46
C LEU A 10 -25.88 -12.48 1.90
N ARG A 11 -25.85 -13.80 1.65
CA ARG A 11 -26.90 -14.73 2.09
C ARG A 11 -26.95 -14.92 3.59
N SER A 12 -25.81 -14.90 4.28
CA SER A 12 -25.72 -15.11 5.73
C SER A 12 -25.90 -13.82 6.54
N HIS A 13 -25.74 -12.64 5.93
CA HIS A 13 -25.92 -11.33 6.58
C HIS A 13 -26.65 -10.30 5.69
N PRO A 14 -27.91 -10.57 5.27
CA PRO A 14 -28.67 -9.68 4.40
C PRO A 14 -29.14 -8.45 5.19
N GLY A 15 -28.32 -7.39 5.23
CA GLY A 15 -28.71 -6.07 5.77
C GLY A 15 -27.99 -5.60 7.04
N GLY A 16 -26.94 -6.29 7.51
CA GLY A 16 -26.16 -5.87 8.68
C GLY A 16 -25.04 -4.88 8.38
N ARG A 17 -24.65 -4.05 9.37
CA ARG A 17 -23.51 -3.10 9.28
C ARG A 17 -22.17 -3.76 8.95
N LEU A 18 -22.00 -5.08 9.15
CA LEU A 18 -20.79 -5.82 8.75
C LEU A 18 -20.81 -6.18 7.26
N GLY A 19 -21.92 -6.74 6.74
CA GLY A 19 -22.02 -7.18 5.34
C GLY A 19 -21.87 -6.04 4.33
N ARG A 20 -22.37 -4.84 4.64
CA ARG A 20 -22.20 -3.66 3.76
C ARG A 20 -20.76 -3.14 3.69
N LYS A 21 -19.92 -3.42 4.69
CA LYS A 21 -18.57 -2.85 4.80
C LYS A 21 -17.48 -3.72 4.16
N LEU A 22 -17.72 -5.02 4.06
CA LEU A 22 -16.87 -5.93 3.28
C LEU A 22 -17.01 -5.70 1.76
N ILE A 23 -18.05 -4.97 1.33
CA ILE A 23 -18.31 -4.60 -0.08
C ILE A 23 -17.72 -3.21 -0.41
N ALA A 24 -17.08 -2.53 0.55
CA ALA A 24 -16.48 -1.23 0.28
C ALA A 24 -15.35 -1.38 -0.75
N HIS A 25 -15.30 -0.45 -1.70
CA HIS A 25 -14.18 -0.36 -2.63
C HIS A 25 -12.95 0.19 -1.91
N VAL A 26 -11.77 -0.22 -2.36
CA VAL A 26 -10.48 0.27 -1.84
C VAL A 26 -10.39 1.79 -1.90
N SER A 27 -10.95 2.43 -2.92
CA SER A 27 -11.00 3.89 -3.05
C SER A 27 -11.73 4.59 -1.88
N GLU A 28 -12.62 3.90 -1.19
CA GLU A 28 -13.39 4.46 -0.06
C GLU A 28 -12.64 4.35 1.28
N VAL A 29 -11.60 3.52 1.34
CA VAL A 29 -10.88 3.21 2.59
C VAL A 29 -9.38 3.49 2.53
N MET A 30 -8.83 3.68 1.32
CA MET A 30 -7.43 4.03 1.14
C MET A 30 -7.15 5.46 1.59
N ARG A 31 -5.87 5.74 1.85
CA ARG A 31 -5.37 7.10 1.88
C ARG A 31 -5.31 7.63 0.47
N ASP A 32 -5.85 8.83 0.28
CA ASP A 32 -5.72 9.52 -0.99
C ASP A 32 -4.26 9.87 -1.31
N LEU A 33 -4.06 10.39 -2.51
CA LEU A 33 -2.75 10.75 -3.03
C LEU A 33 -2.01 11.84 -2.21
N SER A 34 -2.73 12.62 -1.39
CA SER A 34 -2.15 13.67 -0.52
C SER A 34 -1.69 13.13 0.83
N SER A 35 -2.35 12.08 1.31
CA SER A 35 -2.07 11.39 2.57
C SER A 35 -1.20 10.13 2.39
N THR A 36 -0.91 9.76 1.14
CA THR A 36 0.00 8.67 0.79
C THR A 36 1.45 9.17 0.80
N PRO A 37 2.35 8.58 1.61
CA PRO A 37 3.77 8.91 1.56
C PRO A 37 4.33 8.52 0.21
N LYS A 38 4.75 9.53 -0.55
CA LYS A 38 5.31 9.35 -1.90
C LYS A 38 6.45 10.32 -2.13
N ILE A 39 7.40 9.92 -2.96
CA ILE A 39 8.53 10.76 -3.31
C ILE A 39 9.01 10.51 -4.75
N ASN A 40 9.60 11.51 -5.37
CA ASN A 40 10.17 11.38 -6.71
C ASN A 40 11.47 10.56 -6.66
N GLU A 41 11.72 9.76 -7.69
CA GLU A 41 12.93 8.93 -7.87
C GLU A 41 14.26 9.70 -7.76
N LYS A 42 14.25 11.01 -8.03
CA LYS A 42 15.42 11.89 -7.98
C LYS A 42 15.70 12.46 -6.59
N ALA A 43 14.81 12.21 -5.62
CA ALA A 43 15.00 12.66 -4.26
C ALA A 43 16.13 11.90 -3.56
N THR A 44 16.62 12.49 -2.49
CA THR A 44 17.61 11.89 -1.61
C THR A 44 16.98 10.84 -0.69
N PHE A 45 17.81 9.92 -0.22
CA PHE A 45 17.39 8.93 0.78
C PHE A 45 16.88 9.59 2.08
N ALA A 46 17.49 10.70 2.50
CA ALA A 46 17.08 11.44 3.70
C ALA A 46 15.67 12.06 3.57
N GLU A 47 15.35 12.60 2.39
CA GLU A 47 14.00 13.10 2.11
C GLU A 47 12.98 11.96 2.15
N ALA A 48 13.32 10.78 1.62
CA ALA A 48 12.45 9.61 1.67
C ALA A 48 12.17 9.13 3.11
N LEU A 49 13.17 9.14 4.00
CA LEU A 49 12.98 8.83 5.42
C LEU A 49 12.09 9.85 6.14
N THR A 50 12.23 11.13 5.78
CA THR A 50 11.41 12.21 6.32
C THR A 50 9.95 12.04 5.89
N GLU A 51 9.72 11.73 4.62
CA GLU A 51 8.39 11.46 4.07
C GLU A 51 7.73 10.24 4.73
N MET A 52 8.48 9.14 4.88
CA MET A 52 8.02 7.92 5.53
C MET A 52 7.57 8.17 6.99
N SER A 53 8.34 8.98 7.73
CA SER A 53 8.04 9.35 9.11
C SER A 53 6.79 10.22 9.23
N ARG A 54 6.58 11.14 8.29
CA ARG A 54 5.47 12.11 8.32
C ARG A 54 4.11 11.42 8.28
N GLN A 55 3.94 10.44 7.40
CA GLN A 55 2.64 9.79 7.17
C GLN A 55 2.42 8.53 8.01
N LYS A 56 3.42 8.07 8.77
CA LYS A 56 3.30 6.91 9.70
C LYS A 56 2.74 5.64 9.03
N MET A 57 3.14 5.39 7.79
CA MET A 57 2.74 4.19 7.04
C MET A 57 3.84 3.12 7.01
N GLY A 58 5.06 3.40 7.48
CA GLY A 58 6.17 2.44 7.42
C GLY A 58 6.64 2.11 6.00
N LEU A 59 6.20 2.89 5.01
CA LEU A 59 6.65 2.85 3.63
C LEU A 59 6.62 4.25 3.00
N VAL A 60 7.35 4.40 1.90
CA VAL A 60 7.21 5.50 0.94
C VAL A 60 7.17 4.93 -0.48
N VAL A 61 6.26 5.45 -1.31
CA VAL A 61 6.15 5.08 -2.72
C VAL A 61 7.08 5.95 -3.56
N ILE A 62 7.92 5.34 -4.38
CA ILE A 62 8.81 6.06 -5.29
C ILE A 62 8.16 6.14 -6.66
N VAL A 63 8.03 7.37 -7.17
CA VAL A 63 7.38 7.68 -8.44
C VAL A 63 8.27 8.48 -9.37
N ASN A 64 7.98 8.43 -10.67
CA ASN A 64 8.61 9.30 -11.66
C ASN A 64 7.92 10.67 -11.79
N ASP A 65 8.41 11.51 -12.69
CA ASP A 65 7.82 12.84 -12.97
C ASP A 65 6.37 12.77 -13.48
N ALA A 66 5.97 11.63 -14.07
CA ALA A 66 4.60 11.37 -14.51
C ALA A 66 3.73 10.75 -13.39
N ASN A 67 4.20 10.68 -12.14
CA ASN A 67 3.52 10.04 -11.00
C ASN A 67 3.26 8.53 -11.20
N GLN A 68 4.06 7.87 -12.04
CA GLN A 68 4.01 6.42 -12.19
C GLN A 68 4.82 5.74 -11.10
N VAL A 69 4.26 4.68 -10.52
CA VAL A 69 4.91 3.88 -9.47
C VAL A 69 6.10 3.12 -10.03
N LEU A 70 7.27 3.37 -9.47
CA LEU A 70 8.51 2.66 -9.78
C LEU A 70 8.90 1.65 -8.71
N GLY A 71 8.67 1.98 -7.45
CA GLY A 71 9.17 1.22 -6.31
C GLY A 71 8.50 1.58 -4.99
N ILE A 72 8.86 0.82 -3.96
CA ILE A 72 8.61 1.18 -2.57
C ILE A 72 9.88 1.04 -1.76
N LEU A 73 9.98 1.83 -0.70
CA LEU A 73 10.95 1.63 0.37
C LEU A 73 10.19 1.46 1.68
N THR A 74 10.47 0.39 2.42
CA THR A 74 9.81 0.05 3.70
C THR A 74 10.80 0.05 4.86
N ASP A 75 10.32 0.12 6.11
CA ASP A 75 11.16 -0.06 7.30
C ASP A 75 11.96 -1.38 7.26
N GLY A 76 11.39 -2.42 6.65
CA GLY A 76 12.07 -3.70 6.45
C GLY A 76 13.24 -3.62 5.47
N ASP A 77 13.13 -2.80 4.42
CA ASP A 77 14.25 -2.52 3.51
C ASP A 77 15.34 -1.71 4.21
N LEU A 78 14.95 -0.70 5.00
CA LEU A 78 15.89 0.10 5.79
C LEU A 78 16.72 -0.79 6.71
N ARG A 79 16.07 -1.65 7.49
CA ARG A 79 16.74 -2.61 8.36
C ARG A 79 17.72 -3.50 7.58
N ARG A 80 17.31 -4.04 6.43
CA ARG A 80 18.17 -4.89 5.58
C ARG A 80 19.37 -4.15 4.99
N LEU A 81 19.21 -2.87 4.64
CA LEU A 81 20.30 -2.04 4.13
C LEU A 81 21.31 -1.69 5.24
N MET A 82 20.82 -1.44 6.46
CA MET A 82 21.68 -1.21 7.64
C MET A 82 22.49 -2.45 8.01
N GLU A 83 21.91 -3.65 7.95
CA GLU A 83 22.60 -4.93 8.18
C GLU A 83 23.76 -5.18 7.19
N LYS A 84 23.73 -4.53 6.02
CA LYS A 84 24.77 -4.62 4.99
C LYS A 84 25.84 -3.52 5.08
N GLU A 85 25.78 -2.68 6.11
CA GLU A 85 26.70 -1.54 6.30
C GLU A 85 26.73 -0.58 5.08
N VAL A 86 25.62 -0.48 4.34
CA VAL A 86 25.52 0.42 3.18
C VAL A 86 25.54 1.86 3.66
N VAL A 87 26.45 2.66 3.10
CA VAL A 87 26.48 4.10 3.31
C VAL A 87 25.29 4.72 2.58
N MET A 88 24.22 5.04 3.32
CA MET A 88 22.93 5.50 2.77
C MET A 88 23.05 6.78 1.92
N SER A 89 24.05 7.62 2.19
CA SER A 89 24.31 8.82 1.37
C SER A 89 24.94 8.53 0.01
N SER A 90 25.38 7.29 -0.24
CA SER A 90 26.05 6.86 -1.47
C SER A 90 25.16 6.04 -2.41
N ILE A 91 23.93 5.71 -2.00
CA ILE A 91 22.98 4.90 -2.75
C ILE A 91 21.83 5.76 -3.25
N SER A 92 21.41 5.56 -4.51
CA SER A 92 20.21 6.21 -5.04
C SER A 92 18.94 5.54 -4.49
N LEU A 93 17.81 6.25 -4.50
CA LEU A 93 16.53 5.64 -4.14
C LEU A 93 16.17 4.47 -5.07
N VAL A 94 16.51 4.57 -6.36
CA VAL A 94 16.25 3.54 -7.36
C VAL A 94 17.01 2.24 -7.04
N ASP A 95 18.21 2.34 -6.49
CA ASP A 95 19.02 1.18 -6.10
C ASP A 95 18.60 0.60 -4.74
N ALA A 96 18.04 1.44 -3.86
CA ALA A 96 17.66 1.05 -2.51
C ALA A 96 16.23 0.48 -2.41
N MET A 97 15.36 0.81 -3.37
CA MET A 97 13.95 0.43 -3.34
C MET A 97 13.71 -1.03 -3.70
N THR A 98 12.58 -1.56 -3.27
CA THR A 98 11.98 -2.73 -3.91
C THR A 98 11.28 -2.27 -5.20
N PRO A 99 11.76 -2.64 -6.39
CA PRO A 99 11.20 -2.17 -7.66
C PRO A 99 9.91 -2.91 -8.01
N ASN A 100 9.06 -2.29 -8.84
CA ASN A 100 7.83 -2.87 -9.36
C ASN A 100 6.94 -3.52 -8.27
N PRO A 101 6.52 -2.74 -7.25
CA PRO A 101 5.67 -3.25 -6.19
C PRO A 101 4.35 -3.76 -6.78
N ARG A 102 3.73 -4.70 -6.05
CA ARG A 102 2.37 -5.11 -6.38
C ARG A 102 1.43 -3.92 -6.14
N THR A 103 0.64 -3.60 -7.15
CA THR A 103 -0.41 -2.59 -7.08
C THR A 103 -1.77 -3.23 -7.20
N ILE A 104 -2.79 -2.55 -6.69
CA ILE A 104 -4.19 -2.94 -6.79
C ILE A 104 -5.02 -1.80 -7.40
N PRO A 105 -6.14 -2.09 -8.06
CA PRO A 105 -6.98 -1.04 -8.62
C PRO A 105 -7.89 -0.45 -7.52
N PRO A 106 -8.38 0.80 -7.71
CA PRO A 106 -9.18 1.50 -6.69
C PRO A 106 -10.56 0.88 -6.47
N ASP A 107 -11.11 0.21 -7.47
CA ASP A 107 -12.41 -0.47 -7.45
C ASP A 107 -12.33 -1.90 -6.90
N LEU A 108 -11.16 -2.36 -6.47
CA LEU A 108 -11.05 -3.64 -5.77
C LEU A 108 -11.87 -3.62 -4.48
N ILE A 109 -12.52 -4.72 -4.15
CA ILE A 109 -13.24 -4.86 -2.88
C ILE A 109 -12.25 -5.01 -1.73
N ALA A 110 -12.51 -4.35 -0.60
CA ALA A 110 -11.61 -4.33 0.54
C ALA A 110 -11.33 -5.73 1.14
N GLU A 111 -12.31 -6.65 1.10
CA GLU A 111 -12.10 -8.06 1.47
C GLU A 111 -11.03 -8.74 0.61
N GLU A 112 -11.02 -8.49 -0.69
CA GLU A 112 -10.01 -9.04 -1.60
C GLU A 112 -8.63 -8.42 -1.34
N ALA A 113 -8.58 -7.14 -0.98
CA ALA A 113 -7.36 -6.48 -0.55
C ALA A 113 -6.77 -7.14 0.71
N ILE A 114 -7.61 -7.45 1.70
CA ILE A 114 -7.21 -8.19 2.92
C ILE A 114 -6.69 -9.58 2.56
N GLY A 115 -7.42 -10.32 1.71
CA GLY A 115 -6.98 -11.64 1.25
C GLY A 115 -5.60 -11.61 0.57
N MET A 116 -5.32 -10.57 -0.21
CA MET A 116 -3.98 -10.38 -0.78
C MET A 116 -2.90 -10.08 0.26
N MET A 117 -3.21 -9.24 1.25
CA MET A 117 -2.29 -8.96 2.36
C MET A 117 -1.92 -10.25 3.11
N GLU A 118 -2.90 -11.09 3.44
CA GLU A 118 -2.69 -12.38 4.10
C GLU A 118 -1.89 -13.36 3.23
N GLN A 119 -2.30 -13.53 1.98
CA GLN A 119 -1.67 -14.46 1.04
C GLN A 119 -0.18 -14.13 0.83
N HIS A 120 0.14 -12.84 0.71
CA HIS A 120 1.50 -12.37 0.43
C HIS A 120 2.29 -11.99 1.68
N ARG A 121 1.68 -12.07 2.87
CA ARG A 121 2.27 -11.64 4.15
C ARG A 121 2.80 -10.21 4.09
N ILE A 122 2.02 -9.32 3.49
CA ILE A 122 2.32 -7.89 3.38
C ILE A 122 1.26 -7.09 4.12
N ASN A 123 1.65 -5.98 4.73
CA ASN A 123 0.74 -5.14 5.50
C ASN A 123 0.29 -3.87 4.76
N HIS A 124 0.77 -3.69 3.52
CA HIS A 124 0.59 -2.47 2.75
C HIS A 124 0.27 -2.83 1.30
N LEU A 125 -0.63 -2.08 0.70
CA LEU A 125 -0.98 -2.18 -0.71
C LEU A 125 -0.93 -0.80 -1.36
N ILE A 126 -0.34 -0.75 -2.56
CA ILE A 126 -0.27 0.47 -3.36
C ILE A 126 -1.46 0.47 -4.31
N VAL A 127 -2.20 1.57 -4.36
CA VAL A 127 -3.35 1.72 -5.23
C VAL A 127 -2.95 2.52 -6.46
N ALA A 128 -3.12 1.95 -7.65
CA ALA A 128 -2.72 2.57 -8.89
C ALA A 128 -3.70 2.27 -10.03
N ASP A 129 -3.69 3.11 -11.05
CA ASP A 129 -4.45 2.88 -12.29
C ASP A 129 -3.76 1.82 -13.19
N PRO A 130 -4.39 1.39 -14.30
CA PRO A 130 -3.78 0.43 -15.24
C PRO A 130 -2.48 0.91 -15.90
N LYS A 131 -2.21 2.22 -15.90
CA LYS A 131 -0.96 2.84 -16.40
C LYS A 131 0.09 3.03 -15.29
N LYS A 132 -0.16 2.47 -14.09
CA LYS A 132 0.64 2.58 -12.87
C LYS A 132 0.72 3.98 -12.28
N HIS A 133 -0.19 4.89 -12.60
CA HIS A 133 -0.25 6.17 -11.88
C HIS A 133 -0.70 5.92 -10.44
N LEU A 134 0.04 6.48 -9.49
CA LEU A 134 -0.28 6.35 -8.07
C LEU A 134 -1.59 7.10 -7.77
N LEU A 135 -2.56 6.38 -7.20
CA LEU A 135 -3.85 6.93 -6.74
C LEU A 135 -3.92 7.03 -5.22
N GLY A 136 -3.22 6.14 -4.51
CA GLY A 136 -3.20 6.11 -3.06
C GLY A 136 -2.46 4.90 -2.51
N ALA A 137 -2.58 4.66 -1.21
CA ALA A 137 -2.11 3.46 -0.54
C ALA A 137 -2.98 3.15 0.67
N LEU A 138 -2.95 1.90 1.13
CA LEU A 138 -3.61 1.50 2.36
C LEU A 138 -2.80 0.45 3.12
N ASN A 139 -2.99 0.43 4.43
CA ASN A 139 -2.47 -0.60 5.31
C ASN A 139 -3.58 -1.19 6.20
N LEU A 140 -3.25 -2.22 6.99
CA LEU A 140 -4.20 -2.84 7.90
C LEU A 140 -4.84 -1.84 8.89
N HIS A 141 -4.10 -0.82 9.34
CA HIS A 141 -4.65 0.19 10.24
C HIS A 141 -5.73 1.06 9.58
N ASP A 142 -5.59 1.37 8.29
CA ASP A 142 -6.60 2.12 7.54
C ASP A 142 -7.89 1.28 7.42
N LEU A 143 -7.77 -0.03 7.21
CA LEU A 143 -8.89 -0.97 7.16
C LEU A 143 -9.61 -1.11 8.52
N PHE A 144 -8.86 -1.16 9.64
CA PHE A 144 -9.42 -1.11 10.99
C PHE A 144 -10.13 0.22 11.27
N ALA A 145 -9.52 1.35 10.89
CA ALA A 145 -10.11 2.67 11.08
C ALA A 145 -11.43 2.84 10.30
N ALA A 146 -11.48 2.29 9.09
CA ALA A 146 -12.68 2.22 8.26
C ALA A 146 -13.73 1.22 8.78
N LYS A 147 -13.39 0.41 9.81
CA LYS A 147 -14.23 -0.66 10.39
C LYS A 147 -14.65 -1.70 9.35
N VAL A 148 -13.78 -1.96 8.36
CA VAL A 148 -13.91 -3.06 7.38
C VAL A 148 -13.56 -4.38 8.06
N ILE A 149 -12.54 -4.34 8.92
CA ILE A 149 -12.10 -5.40 9.83
C ILE A 149 -12.23 -4.94 11.28
#